data_AF-A0A9K3J9L6-F1
#
_entry.id   AF-A0A9K3J9L6-F1
#
_cell.length_a   1.000
_cell.length_b   1.000
_cell.length_c   1.000
_cell.angle_alpha   90.00
_cell.angle_beta   90.00
_cell.angle_gamma   90.00
#
_symmetry.space_group_name_H-M   'P 1'
#
loop_
_entity.id
_entity.type
_entity.pdbx_description
1 polymer ?
#
loop_
_entity_poly.entity_id
_entity_poly.type
_entity_poly.pdbx_seq_one_letter_code
_entity_poly.pdbx_strand_id
1 'polypeptide(L)'
;MAADYFRLPDDVSRKAKLDLGLKNITIRLLHLNPQKDFPNGMGREKRVKGYRYALRRWSRFMNIAGIKVGDTVYFCFDEIEQVLSVERVVSHVNLS
;
A
#
# COMPACT_ATOMS: atom_id res chain seq x y z
N MET A 1 2.31 -6.79 19.59
CA MET A 1 2.39 -7.74 18.45
C MET A 1 2.06 -6.98 17.18
N ALA A 2 3.09 -6.52 16.46
CA ALA A 2 2.92 -5.68 15.27
C ALA A 2 2.91 -6.58 14.03
N ALA A 3 1.78 -7.21 13.75
CA ALA A 3 1.64 -8.14 12.63
C ALA A 3 2.24 -7.56 11.34
N ASP A 4 3.01 -8.41 10.68
CA ASP A 4 3.91 -8.16 9.56
C ASP A 4 3.12 -7.96 8.25
N TYR A 5 2.30 -6.90 8.22
CA TYR A 5 1.61 -6.47 7.02
C TYR A 5 2.60 -5.86 6.04
N PHE A 6 2.36 -6.05 4.73
CA PHE A 6 2.91 -5.20 3.69
C PHE A 6 2.60 -3.75 4.08
N ARG A 7 3.58 -3.00 4.56
CA ARG A 7 3.45 -1.60 4.95
C ARG A 7 3.97 -0.79 3.78
N LEU A 8 3.30 0.30 3.43
CA LEU A 8 3.88 1.28 2.51
C LEU A 8 5.29 1.62 3.03
N PRO A 9 6.34 1.36 2.24
CA PRO A 9 7.69 1.61 2.69
C PRO A 9 7.88 3.10 3.04
N ASP A 10 8.76 3.38 4.01
CA ASP A 10 8.93 4.73 4.56
C ASP A 10 9.47 5.71 3.48
N ASP A 11 10.08 5.22 2.40
CA ASP A 11 10.48 6.01 1.22
C ASP A 11 9.27 6.39 0.36
N VAL A 12 8.34 5.46 0.09
CA VAL A 12 7.08 5.76 -0.61
C VAL A 12 6.27 6.77 0.18
N SER A 13 6.22 6.59 1.50
CA SER A 13 5.52 7.52 2.39
C SER A 13 6.08 8.95 2.30
N ARG A 14 7.41 9.09 2.14
CA ARG A 14 8.09 10.37 1.96
C ARG A 14 7.85 10.96 0.56
N LYS A 15 7.97 10.15 -0.50
CA LYS A 15 7.73 10.56 -1.89
C LYS A 15 6.29 11.00 -2.13
N ALA A 16 5.34 10.32 -1.49
CA ALA A 16 3.94 10.73 -1.51
C ALA A 16 3.69 12.05 -0.75
N LYS A 17 4.75 12.69 -0.19
CA LYS A 17 4.71 13.95 0.57
C LYS A 17 3.58 13.93 1.61
N LEU A 18 3.38 12.78 2.24
CA LEU A 18 2.23 12.52 3.10
C LEU A 18 2.25 13.35 4.37
N ASP A 19 3.45 13.83 4.73
CA ASP A 19 3.71 14.82 5.76
C ASP A 19 3.16 16.20 5.47
N LEU A 20 2.90 16.54 4.20
CA LEU A 20 2.45 17.87 3.78
C LEU A 20 0.94 18.04 3.62
N GLY A 21 0.11 17.03 3.91
CA GLY A 21 -1.35 17.22 3.90
C GLY A 21 -2.24 16.03 3.60
N LEU A 22 -1.78 14.78 3.77
CA LEU A 22 -2.60 13.57 3.60
C LEU A 22 -3.40 13.54 2.28
N LYS A 23 -2.75 13.81 1.14
CA LYS A 23 -3.39 13.67 -0.17
C LYS A 23 -3.81 12.22 -0.40
N ASN A 24 -4.96 12.05 -1.05
CA ASN A 24 -5.37 10.73 -1.54
C ASN A 24 -4.38 10.30 -2.61
N ILE A 25 -4.03 9.01 -2.62
CA ILE A 25 -3.25 8.40 -3.69
C ILE A 25 -4.15 7.50 -4.52
N THR A 26 -3.84 7.32 -5.79
CA THR A 26 -4.52 6.35 -6.63
C THR A 26 -3.83 5.00 -6.48
N ILE A 27 -4.59 3.96 -6.16
CA ILE A 27 -4.11 2.58 -6.17
C ILE A 27 -4.45 1.97 -7.51
N ARG A 28 -3.47 1.37 -8.18
CA ARG A 28 -3.67 0.61 -9.42
C ARG A 28 -3.22 -0.83 -9.21
N LEU A 29 -4.11 -1.78 -9.41
CA LEU A 29 -3.90 -3.22 -9.24
C LEU A 29 -3.72 -3.85 -10.62
N LEU A 30 -2.49 -3.83 -11.11
CA LEU A 30 -2.15 -4.33 -12.45
C LEU A 30 -2.12 -5.85 -12.51
N HIS A 31 -1.93 -6.52 -11.36
CA HIS A 31 -1.89 -7.98 -11.25
C HIS A 31 -3.28 -8.64 -11.30
N LEU A 32 -4.36 -7.87 -11.25
CA LEU A 32 -5.72 -8.38 -11.37
C LEU A 32 -6.19 -8.40 -12.83
N ASN A 33 -7.06 -9.35 -13.15
CA ASN A 33 -7.77 -9.38 -14.43
C ASN A 33 -9.30 -9.47 -14.18
N PRO A 34 -10.09 -8.43 -14.52
CA PRO A 34 -9.65 -7.14 -15.08
C PRO A 34 -8.83 -6.31 -14.07
N GLN A 35 -7.97 -5.44 -14.58
CA GLN A 35 -7.23 -4.48 -13.76
C GLN A 35 -8.20 -3.57 -13.01
N LYS A 36 -7.82 -3.14 -11.81
CA LYS A 36 -8.65 -2.28 -10.96
C LYS A 36 -7.87 -1.09 -10.46
N ASP A 37 -8.52 0.05 -10.43
CA ASP A 37 -8.00 1.29 -9.88
C ASP A 37 -9.01 1.96 -8.95
N PHE A 38 -8.51 2.58 -7.89
CA PHE A 38 -9.35 3.31 -6.96
C PHE A 38 -8.55 4.35 -6.17
N PRO A 39 -9.15 5.50 -5.83
CA PRO A 39 -8.53 6.41 -4.89
C PRO A 39 -8.55 5.80 -3.50
N ASN A 40 -7.46 5.96 -2.75
CA ASN A 40 -7.44 5.64 -1.35
C ASN A 40 -6.90 6.80 -0.52
N GLY A 41 -7.61 7.07 0.58
CA GLY A 41 -7.20 8.10 1.52
C GLY A 41 -5.99 7.68 2.33
N MET A 42 -5.26 8.66 2.82
CA MET A 42 -4.09 8.46 3.66
C MET A 42 -4.39 8.86 5.11
N GLY A 43 -3.76 8.17 6.06
CA GLY A 43 -3.92 8.41 7.49
C GLY A 43 -2.57 8.41 8.20
N ARG A 44 -2.47 9.20 9.27
CA ARG A 44 -1.31 9.19 10.17
C ARG A 44 -1.58 8.21 11.31
N GLU A 45 -0.74 7.20 11.45
CA GLU A 45 -0.80 6.24 12.54
C GLU A 45 0.34 6.54 13.53
N LYS A 46 0.01 6.60 14.83
CA LYS A 46 0.99 6.85 15.88
C LYS A 46 1.84 5.60 16.11
N ARG A 47 3.16 5.73 16.06
CA ARG A 47 4.10 4.67 16.45
C ARG A 47 4.57 4.91 17.89
N VAL A 48 5.26 3.93 18.46
CA VAL A 48 5.97 4.09 19.76
C VAL A 48 6.96 5.26 19.70
N LYS A 49 7.58 5.49 18.54
CA LYS A 49 8.37 6.69 18.25
C LYS A 49 7.85 7.35 16.98
N GLY A 50 7.30 8.56 17.12
CA GLY A 50 6.82 9.37 16.01
C GLY A 50 5.53 8.88 15.37
N TYR A 51 5.43 9.10 14.07
CA TYR A 51 4.25 8.77 13.27
C TYR A 51 4.66 8.04 12.00
N ARG A 52 3.76 7.23 11.47
CA ARG A 52 3.84 6.72 10.11
C ARG A 52 2.63 7.11 9.31
N TYR A 53 2.77 7.03 8.00
CA TYR A 53 1.65 7.16 7.09
C TYR A 53 1.23 5.78 6.61
N ALA A 54 -0.08 5.60 6.50
CA ALA A 54 -0.69 4.36 6.07
C ALA A 54 -1.89 4.65 5.20
N LEU A 55 -2.21 3.70 4.32
CA LEU A 55 -3.48 3.68 3.63
C LEU A 55 -4.63 3.62 4.64
N ARG A 56 -5.67 4.45 4.45
CA ARG A 56 -6.91 4.31 5.19
C ARG A 56 -7.57 2.98 4.83
N ARG A 57 -8.23 2.36 5.82
CA ARG A 57 -8.94 1.09 5.67
C ARG A 57 -8.07 0.01 5.02
N TRP A 58 -6.92 -0.26 5.64
CA TRP A 58 -5.94 -1.26 5.20
C TRP A 58 -6.55 -2.62 4.82
N SER A 59 -7.48 -3.12 5.64
CA SER A 59 -8.20 -4.38 5.39
C SER A 59 -8.99 -4.36 4.09
N ARG A 60 -9.60 -3.21 3.74
CA ARG A 60 -10.31 -3.02 2.47
C ARG A 60 -9.37 -3.07 1.28
N PHE A 61 -8.21 -2.41 1.38
CA PHE A 61 -7.17 -2.48 0.34
C PHE A 61 -6.73 -3.92 0.11
N MET A 62 -6.35 -4.64 1.17
CA MET A 62 -5.89 -6.03 1.05
C MET A 62 -6.97 -6.94 0.44
N ASN A 63 -8.23 -6.77 0.86
CA ASN A 63 -9.35 -7.53 0.32
C ASN A 63 -9.57 -7.28 -1.17
N ILE A 64 -9.56 -6.01 -1.61
CA ILE A 64 -9.72 -5.67 -3.03
C ILE A 64 -8.53 -6.18 -3.85
N ALA A 65 -7.31 -6.10 -3.31
CA ALA A 65 -6.08 -6.52 -3.97
C ALA A 65 -5.83 -8.03 -3.93
N GLY A 66 -6.62 -8.79 -3.16
CA GLY A 66 -6.41 -10.23 -2.98
C GLY A 66 -5.08 -10.56 -2.28
N ILE A 67 -4.55 -9.64 -1.46
CA ILE A 67 -3.26 -9.79 -0.76
C ILE A 67 -3.52 -10.43 0.60
N LYS A 68 -2.74 -11.46 0.94
CA LYS A 68 -2.73 -12.09 2.27
C LYS A 68 -1.47 -11.69 3.03
N VAL A 69 -1.54 -11.83 4.35
CA VAL A 69 -0.36 -11.66 5.21
C VAL A 69 0.69 -12.70 4.80
N GLY A 70 1.93 -12.25 4.63
CA GLY A 70 3.05 -13.07 4.17
C GLY A 70 3.33 -12.97 2.67
N ASP A 71 2.36 -12.55 1.85
CA ASP A 71 2.56 -12.45 0.40
C ASP A 71 3.64 -11.42 0.06
N THR A 72 4.46 -11.73 -0.94
CA THR A 72 5.43 -10.78 -1.48
C THR A 72 4.74 -9.91 -2.52
N VAL A 73 4.75 -8.60 -2.29
CA VAL A 73 4.08 -7.61 -3.15
C VAL A 73 5.12 -6.76 -3.86
N TYR A 74 5.10 -6.79 -5.19
CA TYR A 74 5.90 -5.92 -6.04
C TYR A 74 5.06 -4.73 -6.46
N PHE A 75 5.61 -3.54 -6.29
CA PHE A 75 4.89 -2.31 -6.55
C PHE A 75 5.85 -1.21 -7.00
N CYS A 76 5.30 -0.21 -7.69
CA CYS A 76 5.97 1.03 -8.04
C CYS A 76 5.14 2.21 -7.55
N PHE A 77 5.80 3.33 -7.21
CA PHE A 77 5.12 4.56 -6.83
C PHE A 77 5.54 5.71 -7.74
N ASP A 78 4.57 6.31 -8.42
CA ASP A 78 4.71 7.54 -9.17
C ASP A 78 4.49 8.75 -8.24
N GLU A 79 5.56 9.50 -8.00
CA GLU A 79 5.51 10.69 -7.14
C GLU A 79 4.79 11.88 -7.78
N ILE A 80 4.81 11.99 -9.11
CA ILE A 80 4.20 13.12 -9.81
C ILE A 80 2.69 12.92 -9.81
N GLU A 81 2.24 11.74 -10.23
CA GLU A 81 0.82 11.40 -10.36
C GLU A 81 0.20 10.89 -9.04
N GLN A 82 1.01 10.66 -8.01
CA GLN A 82 0.59 10.09 -6.72
C GLN A 82 -0.12 8.74 -6.90
N VAL A 83 0.48 7.85 -7.71
CA VAL A 83 -0.07 6.53 -8.06
C VAL A 83 0.78 5.42 -7.45
N LEU A 84 0.18 4.55 -6.65
CA LEU A 84 0.77 3.28 -6.22
C LEU A 84 0.27 2.15 -7.11
N SER A 85 1.16 1.64 -7.96
CA SER A 85 0.89 0.50 -8.85
C SER A 85 1.36 -0.79 -8.19
N VAL A 86 0.43 -1.71 -7.91
CA VAL A 86 0.73 -3.09 -7.52
C VAL A 86 0.86 -3.92 -8.79
N GLU A 87 2.10 -4.33 -9.08
CA GLU A 87 2.47 -4.97 -10.34
C GLU A 87 2.35 -6.49 -10.27
N ARG A 88 2.69 -7.07 -9.11
CA ARG A 88 2.66 -8.52 -8.89
C ARG A 88 2.47 -8.83 -7.41
N VAL A 89 1.70 -9.88 -7.13
CA VAL A 89 1.56 -10.47 -5.79
C VAL A 89 1.97 -11.94 -5.88
N VAL A 90 2.93 -12.36 -5.06
CA VAL A 90 3.40 -13.74 -4.97
C VAL A 90 2.94 -14.32 -3.64
N SER A 91 2.11 -15.35 -3.70
CA SER A 91 1.55 -16.01 -2.54
C SER A 91 2.63 -16.70 -1.72
N HIS A 92 2.63 -16.47 -0.40
CA HIS A 92 3.59 -17.10 0.51
C HIS A 92 3.42 -18.62 0.65
N VAL A 93 2.23 -19.16 0.37
CA VAL A 93 1.97 -20.61 0.37
C VAL A 93 2.49 -21.33 -0.88
N ASN A 94 2.92 -20.60 -1.91
CA ASN A 94 3.51 -21.19 -3.13
C ASN A 94 5.05 -21.19 -3.10
N LEU A 95 5.66 -20.94 -1.93
CA LEU A 95 7.12 -20.99 -1.73
C LEU A 95 7.62 -22.36 -1.22
N SER A 96 6.75 -23.37 -1.17
CA SER A 96 7.07 -24.75 -0.77
C SER A 96 7.18 -25.69 -1.96
#